data_AF-A0A354BLS5-F1
#
_entry.id   AF-A0A354BLS5-F1
#
_cell.length_a   1.000
_cell.length_b   1.000
_cell.length_c   1.000
_cell.angle_alpha   90.00
_cell.angle_beta   90.00
_cell.angle_gamma   90.00
#
_symmetry.space_group_name_H-M   'P 1'
#
loop_
_entity.id
_entity.type
_entity.pdbx_description
1 polymer ?
#
loop_
_entity_poly.entity_id
_entity_poly.type
_entity_poly.pdbx_seq_one_letter_code
_entity_poly.pdbx_strand_id
1 'polypeptide(L)' 'MYEGGRGVTQDYVHAYKWYDLGARRNEKTGEQLRDELEKRMTPAQVAEAQRMTKEWMAEGP' A
#
# COMPACT_ATOMS: atom_id res chain seq x y z
N MET A 1 8.93 -3.84 20.02
CA MET A 1 7.52 -3.72 20.44
C MET A 1 6.84 -2.73 19.48
N TYR A 2 5.88 -3.18 18.66
CA TYR A 2 5.16 -2.33 17.68
C TYR A 2 4.05 -1.47 18.33
N GLU A 3 4.32 -0.88 19.49
CA GLU A 3 3.31 -0.19 20.32
C GLU A 3 2.70 1.00 19.58
N GLY A 4 1.39 0.95 19.30
CA GLY A 4 0.64 2.15 18.90
C GLY A 4 -0.64 1.95 18.08
N GLY A 5 -0.78 0.91 17.25
CA GLY A 5 -1.95 0.84 16.34
C GLY A 5 -2.11 -0.41 15.47
N ARG A 6 -1.61 -1.57 15.96
CA ARG A 6 -1.28 -2.80 15.20
C ARG A 6 -2.38 -3.50 14.39
N GLY A 7 -3.63 -3.04 14.38
CA GLY A 7 -4.65 -3.60 13.50
C GLY A 7 -4.61 -2.94 12.12
N VAL A 8 -4.90 -1.64 12.09
CA VAL A 8 -5.29 -0.94 10.87
C VAL A 8 -4.09 -0.43 10.06
N THR A 9 -2.97 -0.13 10.72
CA THR A 9 -1.80 0.46 10.05
C THR A 9 -1.07 -0.52 9.15
N GLN A 10 -1.03 -1.80 9.53
CA GLN A 10 -0.41 -2.86 8.74
C GLN A 10 -1.29 -3.23 7.54
N ASP A 11 -2.62 -3.21 7.70
CA ASP A 11 -3.56 -3.45 6.60
C ASP A 11 -3.45 -2.41 5.49
N TYR A 12 -3.23 -1.12 5.81
CA TYR A 12 -3.03 -0.09 4.79
C TYR A 12 -1.77 -0.32 3.95
N VAL A 13 -0.68 -0.76 4.56
CA VAL A 13 0.57 -1.04 3.82
C VAL A 13 0.36 -2.21 2.84
N HIS A 14 -0.35 -3.25 3.26
CA HIS A 14 -0.67 -4.39 2.39
C HIS A 14 -1.72 -4.04 1.33
N ALA A 15 -2.73 -3.23 1.66
CA ALA A 15 -3.76 -2.80 0.73
C ALA A 15 -3.21 -1.88 -0.38
N TYR A 16 -2.27 -0.98 -0.03
CA TYR A 16 -1.59 -0.11 -1.00
C TYR A 16 -0.96 -0.91 -2.14
N LYS A 17 -0.30 -2.02 -1.81
CA LYS A 17 0.30 -2.92 -2.80
C LYS A 17 -0.74 -3.48 -3.77
N TRP A 18 -1.89 -3.94 -3.28
CA TRP A 18 -2.97 -4.46 -4.14
C TRP A 18 -3.58 -3.37 -5.02
N TYR A 19 -3.72 -2.16 -4.50
CA TYR A 19 -4.22 -1.01 -5.27
C TYR A 19 -3.23 -0.52 -6.32
N ASP A 20 -1.92 -0.47 -6.01
CA ASP A 20 -0.88 -0.16 -7.00
C ASP A 20 -0.86 -1.22 -8.12
N LEU A 21 -1.02 -2.49 -7.77
CA LEU A 21 -1.10 -3.57 -8.75
C LEU A 21 -2.37 -3.50 -9.61
N GLY A 22 -3.52 -3.14 -9.02
CA GLY A 22 -4.78 -2.91 -9.73
C GLY A 22 -4.72 -1.68 -10.64
N ALA A 23 -4.12 -0.58 -10.17
CA ALA A 23 -3.89 0.62 -10.96
C ALA A 23 -3.09 0.32 -12.24
N ARG A 24 -2.05 -0.53 -12.14
CA ARG A 24 -1.26 -0.99 -13.29
C ARG A 24 -2.04 -1.84 -14.29
N ARG A 25 -3.13 -2.48 -13.86
CA ARG A 25 -4.03 -3.27 -14.73
C ARG A 25 -5.06 -2.41 -15.46
N ASN A 26 -4.90 -1.07 -15.48
CA ASN A 26 -5.85 -0.10 -16.04
C ASN A 26 -7.22 -0.11 -15.33
N GLU A 27 -7.29 -0.63 -14.11
CA GLU A 27 -8.47 -0.47 -13.28
C GLU A 27 -8.41 0.91 -12.63
N LYS A 28 -9.18 1.86 -13.17
CA LYS A 28 -9.33 3.21 -12.59
C LYS A 28 -9.66 3.20 -11.10
N THR A 29 -10.30 2.14 -10.64
CA THR A 29 -10.62 1.89 -9.23
C THR A 29 -9.36 1.70 -8.38
N GLY A 30 -8.30 1.09 -8.91
CA GLY A 30 -7.03 0.89 -8.18
C GLY A 30 -6.31 2.22 -7.90
N GLU A 31 -6.28 3.14 -8.87
CA GLU A 31 -5.69 4.47 -8.68
C GLU A 31 -6.45 5.27 -7.62
N GLN A 32 -7.79 5.29 -7.70
CA GLN A 32 -8.63 6.00 -6.74
C GLN A 32 -8.47 5.44 -5.31
N LEU A 33 -8.47 4.12 -5.17
CA LEU A 33 -8.30 3.48 -3.87
C LEU A 33 -6.89 3.71 -3.30
N ARG A 34 -5.85 3.74 -4.14
CA ARG A 34 -4.49 4.10 -3.73
C ARG A 34 -4.46 5.52 -3.16
N ASP A 35 -4.99 6.49 -3.89
CA ASP A 35 -4.99 7.91 -3.46
C ASP A 35 -5.84 8.12 -2.19
N GLU A 36 -6.96 7.43 -2.04
CA GLU A 36 -7.78 7.46 -0.82
C GLU A 36 -7.06 6.83 0.38
N LEU A 37 -6.30 5.76 0.14
CA LEU A 37 -5.52 5.09 1.17
C LEU A 37 -4.34 5.96 1.62
N GLU A 38 -3.65 6.62 0.68
CA GLU A 38 -2.54 7.54 0.98
C GLU A 38 -2.97 8.67 1.92
N LYS A 39 -4.22 9.16 1.80
CA LYS A 39 -4.78 10.16 2.72
C LYS A 39 -4.98 9.65 4.15
N ARG A 40 -5.10 8.33 4.34
CA ARG A 40 -5.27 7.68 5.65
C ARG A 40 -3.97 7.13 6.22
N MET A 41 -2.91 7.11 5.41
CA MET A 41 -1.58 6.64 5.79
C MET A 41 -0.70 7.77 6.27
N THR A 42 0.24 7.44 7.16
CA THR A 42 1.33 8.35 7.49
C THR A 42 2.41 8.31 6.41
N PRO A 43 3.24 9.36 6.27
CA PRO A 43 4.36 9.36 5.32
C PRO A 43 5.30 8.16 5.48
N ALA A 44 5.50 7.69 6.71
CA ALA A 44 6.28 6.50 7.01
C ALA A 44 5.65 5.23 6.43
N GLN A 45 4.33 5.09 6.53
CA GLN A 45 3.60 3.95 5.95
C GLN A 45 3.57 3.99 4.43
N VAL A 46 3.43 5.17 3.82
CA VAL A 46 3.49 5.29 2.34
C VAL A 46 4.86 4.85 1.84
N ALA A 47 5.94 5.31 2.49
CA ALA A 47 7.30 4.90 2.15
C ALA A 47 7.50 3.38 2.33
N GLU A 48 6.98 2.79 3.41
CA GLU A 48 7.05 1.35 3.66
C GLU A 48 6.24 0.54 2.62
N ALA A 49 5.04 0.99 2.28
CA ALA A 49 4.19 0.35 1.29
C ALA A 49 4.78 0.40 -0.12
N GLN A 50 5.34 1.54 -0.53
CA GLN A 50 6.06 1.67 -1.79
C GLN A 50 7.27 0.74 -1.85
N ARG A 51 8.04 0.64 -0.76
CA ARG A 51 9.19 -0.29 -0.66
C ARG A 51 8.75 -1.73 -0.82
N MET A 52 7.76 -2.16 -0.03
CA MET A 52 7.25 -3.53 -0.06
C MET A 52 6.64 -3.89 -1.42
N THR A 53 5.94 -2.96 -2.06
CA THR A 53 5.38 -3.15 -3.41
C THR A 53 6.50 -3.34 -4.42
N LYS A 54 7.56 -2.51 -4.35
CA LYS A 54 8.74 -2.60 -5.23
C LYS A 54 9.52 -3.89 -5.03
N GLU A 55 9.73 -4.30 -3.78
CA GLU A 55 10.39 -5.57 -3.43
C GLU A 55 9.57 -6.75 -3.97
N TRP A 56 8.26 -6.77 -3.75
CA TRP A 56 7.42 -7.85 -4.26
C TRP A 56 7.38 -7.93 -5.79
N MET A 57 7.41 -6.79 -6.49
CA MET A 57 7.55 -6.78 -7.95
C MET A 57 8.92 -7.27 -8.43
N ALA A 58 9.97 -7.07 -7.64
CA ALA A 58 11.31 -7.54 -7.96
C ALA A 58 11.48 -9.04 -7.67
N GLU A 59 10.84 -9.55 -6.61
CA GLU A 59 10.82 -10.97 -6.29
C GLU A 59 9.94 -11.77 -7.25
N GLY A 60 8.87 -11.17 -7.78
CA GLY A 60 7.94 -11.82 -8.71
C GLY A 60 7.04 -12.85 -8.01
N PRO A 61 5.74 -12.92 -8.34
CA PRO A 61 4.87 -14.00 -7.88
C PRO A 61 5.21 -15.36 -8.49
#